data_AF-A0A0E0BGG0-F1
#
_entry.id   AF-A0A0E0BGG0-F1
#
_cell.length_a   1.000
_cell.length_b   1.000
_cell.length_c   1.000
_cell.angle_alpha   90.00
_cell.angle_beta   90.00
_cell.angle_gamma   90.00
#
_symmetry.space_group_name_H-M   'P 1'
#
loop_
_entity.id
_entity.type
_entity.pdbx_description
1 polymer ?
#
loop_
_entity_poly.entity_id
_entity_poly.type
_entity_poly.pdbx_seq_one_letter_code
_entity_poly.pdbx_strand_id
1 'polypeptide(L)'
;MLGVPRCSPAFRMAVCSTNEGSVTARMEFLSRTLGCSMDNILMAVGKRPTILGLSMDNLRRKIEFLVTEVGLKPECIVECLGILRYSLEKRMVPRHSVMEILRARGLMKKDASLYGLIMQGEADFVARYIDPHKDMVPGLADAYNAACSGKMPVVPDSTVKKRHGRHDISCRGFAMFEIWNLLSYMLDNYTCRSALHLADTLLEFSELQQ
;
A
#
# COMPACT_ATOMS: atom_id res chain seq x y z
N MET A 1 -4.62 -11.42 14.31
CA MET A 1 -3.92 -10.38 15.09
C MET A 1 -2.81 -9.75 14.30
N LEU A 2 -2.66 -8.47 14.56
CA LEU A 2 -2.09 -7.48 13.70
C LEU A 2 -0.83 -7.04 14.42
N GLY A 3 0.31 -7.56 13.95
CA GLY A 3 1.61 -7.60 14.61
C GLY A 3 2.29 -6.24 14.78
N VAL A 4 1.61 -5.31 15.44
CA VAL A 4 2.15 -4.01 15.83
C VAL A 4 2.16 -3.94 17.36
N PRO A 5 3.32 -3.70 18.01
CA PRO A 5 3.38 -3.47 19.44
C PRO A 5 2.45 -2.31 19.86
N ARG A 6 1.53 -2.59 20.79
CA ARG A 6 0.43 -1.70 21.21
C ARG A 6 0.85 -0.44 21.96
N CYS A 7 2.15 -0.24 22.18
CA CYS A 7 2.71 0.98 22.77
C CYS A 7 3.37 1.90 21.73
N SER A 8 3.27 1.59 20.44
CA SER A 8 3.75 2.50 19.40
C SER A 8 2.91 3.78 19.37
N PRO A 9 3.54 4.98 19.43
CA PRO A 9 2.85 6.26 19.23
C PRO A 9 2.01 6.28 17.96
N ALA A 10 2.41 5.55 16.91
CA ALA A 10 1.67 5.47 15.66
C ALA A 10 0.35 4.68 15.76
N PHE A 11 0.26 3.69 16.65
CA PHE A 11 -1.00 2.95 16.90
C PHE A 11 -1.97 3.80 17.70
N ARG A 12 -1.50 4.45 18.78
CA ARG A 12 -2.32 5.41 19.54
C ARG A 12 -2.79 6.57 18.68
N MET A 13 -1.91 7.19 17.88
CA MET A 13 -2.30 8.32 17.03
C MET A 13 -3.30 7.92 15.94
N ALA A 14 -3.20 6.72 15.37
CA ALA A 14 -4.14 6.26 14.35
C ALA A 14 -5.53 5.94 14.94
N VAL A 15 -5.59 5.38 16.15
CA VAL A 15 -6.84 4.97 16.80
C VAL A 15 -7.49 6.12 17.59
N CYS A 16 -6.72 6.95 18.29
CA CYS A 16 -7.26 8.06 19.09
C CYS A 16 -7.80 9.23 18.25
N SER A 17 -7.43 9.34 16.97
CA SER A 17 -7.87 10.44 16.09
C SER A 17 -9.05 10.08 15.19
N THR A 18 -9.60 8.87 15.29
CA THR A 18 -10.73 8.41 14.46
C THR A 18 -11.81 7.81 15.34
N ASN A 19 -13.06 8.25 15.21
CA ASN A 19 -14.18 7.54 15.85
C ASN A 19 -14.38 6.15 15.22
N GLU A 20 -14.92 5.21 15.99
CA GLU A 20 -15.10 3.80 15.57
C GLU A 20 -15.89 3.67 14.26
N GLY A 21 -16.95 4.48 14.08
CA GLY A 21 -17.72 4.53 12.83
C GLY A 21 -16.89 4.92 11.60
N SER A 22 -15.84 5.72 11.78
CA SER A 22 -14.88 6.09 10.74
C SER A 22 -14.00 4.90 10.33
N VAL A 23 -13.68 4.00 11.24
CA VAL A 23 -12.79 2.86 11.00
C VAL A 23 -13.52 1.79 10.18
N THR A 24 -14.71 1.38 10.63
CA THR A 24 -15.54 0.39 9.92
C THR A 24 -15.86 0.87 8.50
N ALA A 25 -16.27 2.13 8.34
CA ALA A 25 -16.58 2.70 7.02
C ALA A 25 -15.39 2.68 6.05
N ARG A 26 -14.15 2.86 6.56
CA ARG A 26 -12.94 2.76 5.73
C ARG A 26 -12.63 1.32 5.32
N MET A 27 -12.82 0.35 6.23
CA MET A 27 -12.61 -1.05 5.88
C MET A 27 -13.64 -1.53 4.87
N GLU A 28 -14.91 -1.17 5.03
CA GLU A 28 -15.96 -1.42 4.03
C GLU A 28 -15.62 -0.80 2.68
N PHE A 29 -15.14 0.43 2.68
CA PHE A 29 -14.71 1.10 1.46
C PHE A 29 -13.57 0.36 0.77
N LEU A 30 -12.54 -0.06 1.51
CA LEU A 30 -11.43 -0.83 0.95
C LEU A 30 -11.91 -2.17 0.38
N SER A 31 -12.77 -2.89 1.11
CA SER A 31 -13.36 -4.15 0.66
C SER A 31 -14.14 -3.97 -0.64
N ARG A 32 -15.04 -2.98 -0.71
CA ARG A 32 -15.84 -2.70 -1.91
C ARG A 32 -14.98 -2.25 -3.09
N THR A 33 -14.01 -1.38 -2.85
CA THR A 33 -13.17 -0.81 -3.92
C THR A 33 -12.20 -1.85 -4.50
N LEU A 34 -11.66 -2.73 -3.65
CA LEU A 34 -10.72 -3.77 -4.05
C LEU A 34 -11.41 -5.10 -4.38
N GLY A 35 -12.73 -5.22 -4.20
CA GLY A 35 -13.47 -6.46 -4.41
C GLY A 35 -13.00 -7.63 -3.53
N CYS A 36 -12.35 -7.33 -2.41
CA CYS A 36 -11.75 -8.33 -1.52
C CYS A 36 -12.64 -8.61 -0.30
N SER A 37 -12.57 -9.83 0.23
CA SER A 37 -13.32 -10.21 1.44
C SER A 37 -12.94 -9.33 2.63
N MET A 38 -13.90 -9.14 3.54
CA MET A 38 -13.66 -8.36 4.75
C MET A 38 -12.51 -8.94 5.58
N ASP A 39 -12.38 -10.27 5.63
CA ASP A 39 -11.29 -10.95 6.34
C ASP A 39 -9.90 -10.58 5.81
N ASN A 40 -9.75 -10.53 4.48
CA ASN A 40 -8.50 -10.12 3.85
C ASN A 40 -8.18 -8.65 4.17
N ILE A 41 -9.19 -7.79 4.17
CA ILE A 41 -9.04 -6.38 4.55
C ILE A 41 -8.66 -6.25 6.02
N LEU A 42 -9.34 -6.93 6.94
CA LEU A 42 -9.02 -6.92 8.37
C LEU A 42 -7.57 -7.37 8.63
N MET A 43 -7.15 -8.44 7.96
CA MET A 43 -5.79 -8.96 8.05
C MET A 43 -4.75 -7.96 7.54
N ALA A 44 -5.02 -7.29 6.42
CA ALA A 44 -4.10 -6.29 5.88
C ALA A 44 -4.08 -5.00 6.73
N VAL A 45 -5.25 -4.54 7.15
CA VAL A 45 -5.44 -3.27 7.87
C VAL A 45 -4.62 -3.25 9.12
N GLY A 46 -4.68 -4.22 10.02
CA GLY A 46 -3.83 -4.10 11.20
C GLY A 46 -2.40 -4.61 11.03
N LYS A 47 -2.01 -5.23 9.92
CA LYS A 47 -0.58 -5.25 9.59
C LYS A 47 -0.10 -3.80 9.37
N ARG A 48 -0.99 -2.90 8.93
CA ARG A 48 -0.70 -1.50 8.57
C ARG A 48 -1.80 -0.50 9.01
N PRO A 49 -2.09 -0.34 10.32
CA PRO A 49 -3.29 0.35 10.80
C PRO A 49 -3.31 1.85 10.44
N THR A 50 -2.14 2.44 10.18
CA THR A 50 -2.00 3.85 9.80
C THR A 50 -2.73 4.25 8.52
N ILE A 51 -3.06 3.28 7.65
CA ILE A 51 -3.81 3.57 6.42
C ILE A 51 -5.23 4.06 6.71
N LEU A 52 -5.78 3.75 7.89
CA LEU A 52 -7.06 4.26 8.37
C LEU A 52 -7.03 5.76 8.70
N GLY A 53 -5.83 6.35 8.87
CA GLY A 53 -5.68 7.79 9.03
C GLY A 53 -5.82 8.58 7.72
N LEU A 54 -5.87 7.91 6.57
CA LEU A 54 -6.05 8.56 5.27
C LEU A 54 -7.52 8.93 5.06
N SER A 55 -7.75 10.01 4.31
CA SER A 55 -9.10 10.34 3.85
C SER A 55 -9.57 9.35 2.77
N MET A 56 -10.88 9.19 2.65
CA MET A 56 -11.50 8.28 1.67
C MET A 56 -11.13 8.65 0.23
N ASP A 57 -11.12 9.94 -0.10
CA ASP A 57 -10.72 10.41 -1.42
C ASP A 57 -9.23 10.17 -1.70
N ASN A 58 -8.39 10.26 -0.68
CA ASN A 58 -6.98 9.95 -0.81
C ASN A 58 -6.75 8.45 -1.07
N LEU A 59 -7.45 7.58 -0.33
CA LEU A 59 -7.43 6.14 -0.58
C LEU A 59 -7.93 5.81 -1.98
N ARG A 60 -9.05 6.40 -2.41
CA ARG A 60 -9.64 6.19 -3.74
C ARG A 60 -8.63 6.48 -4.85
N ARG A 61 -8.07 7.70 -4.87
CA ARG A 61 -7.10 8.13 -5.90
C ARG A 61 -5.87 7.24 -5.96
N LYS A 62 -5.40 6.76 -4.81
CA LYS A 62 -4.25 5.85 -4.73
C LYS A 62 -4.55 4.47 -5.28
N ILE A 63 -5.70 3.90 -4.91
CA ILE A 63 -6.13 2.59 -5.41
C ILE A 63 -6.35 2.65 -6.91
N GLU A 64 -7.04 3.69 -7.39
CA GLU A 64 -7.28 3.92 -8.82
C GLU A 64 -5.97 4.00 -9.62
N PHE A 65 -4.97 4.76 -9.13
CA PHE A 65 -3.66 4.79 -9.76
C PHE A 65 -3.00 3.40 -9.83
N LEU A 66 -3.03 2.64 -8.72
CA LEU A 66 -2.42 1.31 -8.68
C LEU A 66 -3.12 0.30 -9.58
N VAL A 67 -4.45 0.36 -9.71
CA VAL A 67 -5.22 -0.56 -10.55
C VAL A 67 -5.16 -0.16 -12.02
N THR A 68 -5.42 1.11 -12.32
CA THR A 68 -5.61 1.60 -13.70
C THR A 68 -4.28 1.88 -14.39
N GLU A 69 -3.38 2.62 -13.73
CA GLU A 69 -2.13 3.08 -14.36
C GLU A 69 -1.00 2.05 -14.19
N VAL A 70 -0.88 1.44 -13.01
CA VAL A 70 0.16 0.44 -12.74
C VAL A 70 -0.29 -0.96 -13.17
N GLY A 71 -1.60 -1.23 -13.21
CA GLY A 71 -2.13 -2.56 -13.55
C GLY A 71 -1.98 -3.60 -12.44
N LEU A 72 -1.86 -3.17 -11.17
CA LEU A 72 -1.84 -4.10 -10.05
C LEU A 72 -3.21 -4.72 -9.83
N LYS A 73 -3.20 -6.02 -9.54
CA LYS A 73 -4.40 -6.71 -9.10
C LYS A 73 -4.80 -6.26 -7.69
N PRO A 74 -6.10 -6.19 -7.38
CA PRO A 74 -6.56 -5.79 -6.07
C PRO A 74 -5.98 -6.64 -4.93
N GLU A 75 -5.81 -7.94 -5.13
CA GLU A 75 -5.25 -8.85 -4.12
C GLU A 75 -3.80 -8.47 -3.77
N CYS A 76 -2.99 -8.11 -4.77
CA CYS A 76 -1.63 -7.62 -4.56
C CYS A 76 -1.62 -6.30 -3.76
N ILE A 77 -2.60 -5.42 -3.99
CA ILE A 77 -2.74 -4.16 -3.24
C ILE A 77 -3.06 -4.45 -1.77
N VAL A 78 -3.93 -5.43 -1.49
CA VAL A 78 -4.24 -5.86 -0.11
C VAL A 78 -3.00 -6.42 0.59
N GLU A 79 -2.23 -7.27 -0.08
CA GLU A 79 -0.97 -7.81 0.46
C GLU A 79 0.05 -6.71 0.79
N CYS A 80 0.07 -5.64 -0.01
CA CYS A 80 1.03 -4.56 0.09
C CYS A 80 0.45 -3.23 0.57
N LEU A 81 -0.66 -3.24 1.32
CA LEU A 81 -1.48 -2.07 1.70
C LEU A 81 -0.68 -0.87 2.26
N GLY A 82 0.49 -1.14 2.85
CA GLY A 82 1.43 -0.11 3.29
C GLY A 82 1.92 0.85 2.21
N ILE A 83 1.86 0.47 0.92
CA ILE A 83 2.17 1.33 -0.23
C ILE A 83 1.32 2.61 -0.23
N LEU A 84 0.07 2.54 0.28
CA LEU A 84 -0.87 3.66 0.29
C LEU A 84 -0.43 4.80 1.22
N ARG A 85 0.50 4.55 2.16
CA ARG A 85 1.01 5.58 3.08
C ARG A 85 1.86 6.63 2.36
N TYR A 86 2.53 6.28 1.26
CA TYR A 86 3.44 7.21 0.57
C TYR A 86 2.68 8.22 -0.28
N SER A 87 3.20 9.43 -0.49
CA SER A 87 2.53 10.43 -1.35
C SER A 87 2.32 9.90 -2.77
N LEU A 88 1.10 10.08 -3.29
CA LEU A 88 0.77 9.66 -4.64
C LEU A 88 1.58 10.50 -5.64
N GLU A 89 1.52 11.81 -5.47
CA GLU A 89 2.05 12.81 -6.39
C GLU A 89 3.56 12.96 -6.29
N LYS A 90 4.12 12.88 -5.07
CA LYS A 90 5.56 13.13 -4.84
C LYS A 90 6.42 11.87 -4.88
N ARG A 91 5.82 10.67 -4.79
CA ARG A 91 6.59 9.42 -4.70
C ARG A 91 6.07 8.32 -5.61
N MET A 92 4.78 7.95 -5.52
CA MET A 92 4.26 6.82 -6.28
C MET A 92 4.31 7.08 -7.79
N VAL A 93 3.74 8.21 -8.24
CA VAL A 93 3.72 8.60 -9.64
C VAL A 93 5.13 8.85 -10.20
N PRO A 94 6.02 9.66 -9.57
CA PRO A 94 7.35 9.90 -10.11
C PRO A 94 8.19 8.63 -10.24
N ARG A 95 8.12 7.71 -9.27
CA ARG A 95 8.90 6.46 -9.30
C ARG A 95 8.32 5.46 -10.32
N HIS A 96 7.00 5.44 -10.50
CA HIS A 96 6.39 4.67 -11.58
C HIS A 96 6.81 5.20 -12.96
N SER A 97 6.87 6.52 -13.15
CA SER A 97 7.34 7.10 -14.41
C SER A 97 8.79 6.72 -14.73
N VAL A 98 9.69 6.79 -13.74
CA VAL A 98 11.09 6.33 -13.91
C VAL A 98 11.14 4.85 -14.30
N MET A 99 10.35 4.01 -13.62
CA MET A 99 10.24 2.58 -13.90
C MET A 99 9.80 2.31 -15.35
N GLU A 100 8.79 3.02 -15.84
CA GLU A 100 8.30 2.86 -17.22
C GLU A 100 9.32 3.35 -18.26
N ILE A 101 10.01 4.47 -18.01
CA ILE A 101 11.07 4.97 -18.90
C ILE A 101 12.21 3.95 -19.01
N LEU A 102 12.68 3.42 -17.88
CA LEU A 102 13.77 2.44 -17.86
C LEU A 102 13.36 1.13 -18.52
N ARG A 103 12.12 0.67 -18.31
CA ARG A 103 11.57 -0.52 -19.00
C ARG A 103 11.50 -0.32 -20.51
N ALA A 104 11.02 0.83 -20.97
CA ALA A 104 10.92 1.15 -22.40
C ALA A 104 12.30 1.19 -23.09
N ARG A 105 13.35 1.57 -22.34
CA ARG A 105 14.74 1.58 -22.80
C ARG A 105 15.47 0.24 -22.62
N GLY A 106 14.83 -0.78 -22.04
CA GLY A 106 15.45 -2.07 -21.74
C GLY A 106 16.48 -2.04 -20.59
N LEU A 107 16.50 -0.97 -19.80
CA LEU A 107 17.42 -0.75 -18.68
C LEU A 107 16.88 -1.30 -17.34
N MET A 108 15.66 -1.84 -17.34
CA MET A 108 15.03 -2.44 -16.18
C MET A 108 14.31 -3.72 -16.55
N LYS A 109 14.37 -4.73 -15.66
CA LYS A 109 13.64 -5.98 -15.83
C LYS A 109 12.13 -5.75 -15.81
N LYS A 110 11.40 -6.48 -16.64
CA LYS A 110 9.93 -6.36 -16.74
C LYS A 110 9.21 -6.75 -15.46
N ASP A 111 9.75 -7.68 -14.70
CA ASP A 111 9.21 -8.20 -13.44
C ASP A 111 9.59 -7.37 -12.20
N ALA A 112 10.29 -6.25 -12.36
CA ALA A 112 10.60 -5.35 -11.25
C ALA A 112 9.32 -4.92 -10.53
N SER A 113 9.35 -4.96 -9.19
CA SER A 113 8.20 -4.68 -8.34
C SER A 113 8.12 -3.20 -7.98
N LEU A 114 7.01 -2.53 -8.33
CA LEU A 114 6.77 -1.13 -7.97
C LEU A 114 6.78 -0.93 -6.45
N TYR A 115 6.30 -1.91 -5.69
CA TYR A 115 6.34 -1.89 -4.22
C TYR A 115 7.78 -1.72 -3.71
N GLY A 116 8.72 -2.51 -4.25
CA GLY A 116 10.14 -2.40 -3.91
C GLY A 116 10.71 -1.02 -4.21
N LEU A 117 10.36 -0.42 -5.35
CA LEU A 117 10.81 0.93 -5.71
C LEU A 117 10.26 2.00 -4.76
N ILE A 118 8.99 1.91 -4.36
CA ILE A 118 8.37 2.92 -3.48
C ILE A 118 8.93 2.87 -2.05
N MET A 119 9.20 1.66 -1.55
CA MET A 119 9.68 1.43 -0.18
C MET A 119 11.10 1.96 0.07
N GLN A 120 11.95 2.07 -0.97
CA GLN A 120 13.32 2.54 -0.83
C GLN A 120 13.40 4.01 -0.38
N GLY A 121 14.44 4.39 0.36
CA GLY A 121 14.76 5.77 0.66
C GLY A 121 14.99 6.61 -0.61
N GLU A 122 15.05 7.93 -0.47
CA GLU A 122 15.28 8.81 -1.62
C GLU A 122 16.68 8.61 -2.21
N ALA A 123 17.71 8.67 -1.36
CA ALA A 123 19.09 8.45 -1.75
C ALA A 123 19.30 7.07 -2.40
N ASP A 124 18.74 6.01 -1.82
CA ASP A 124 18.78 4.66 -2.37
C ASP A 124 18.15 4.55 -3.75
N PHE A 125 16.99 5.20 -3.94
CA PHE A 125 16.27 5.16 -5.19
C PHE A 125 17.07 5.87 -6.29
N VAL A 126 17.60 7.06 -5.99
CA VAL A 126 18.43 7.85 -6.90
C VAL A 126 19.68 7.07 -7.30
N ALA A 127 20.42 6.53 -6.33
CA ALA A 127 21.66 5.80 -6.57
C ALA A 127 21.48 4.52 -7.40
N ARG A 128 20.31 3.86 -7.30
CA ARG A 128 20.04 2.61 -8.04
C ARG A 128 19.39 2.82 -9.41
N TYR A 129 18.50 3.80 -9.53
CA TYR A 129 17.65 3.92 -10.71
C TYR A 129 17.86 5.19 -11.52
N ILE A 130 18.44 6.23 -10.93
CA ILE A 130 18.68 7.50 -11.63
C ILE A 130 20.14 7.63 -12.00
N ASP A 131 21.05 7.63 -11.02
CA ASP A 131 22.48 7.87 -11.23
C ASP A 131 23.12 6.95 -12.30
N PRO A 132 22.85 5.63 -12.31
CA PRO A 132 23.46 4.74 -13.30
C PRO A 132 22.96 4.96 -14.74
N HIS A 133 21.86 5.70 -14.91
CA HIS A 133 21.19 5.85 -16.20
C HIS A 133 21.20 7.29 -16.73
N LYS A 134 21.92 8.22 -16.07
CA LYS A 134 21.95 9.64 -16.46
C LYS A 134 22.48 9.86 -17.88
N ASP A 135 23.49 9.10 -18.29
CA ASP A 135 24.08 9.22 -19.64
C ASP A 135 23.22 8.54 -20.70
N MET A 136 22.58 7.42 -20.35
CA MET A 136 21.73 6.64 -21.27
C MET A 136 20.35 7.28 -21.46
N VAL A 137 19.87 8.02 -20.46
CA VAL A 137 18.61 8.75 -20.48
C VAL A 137 18.84 10.18 -20.00
N PRO A 138 19.38 11.06 -20.89
CA PRO A 138 19.60 12.46 -20.56
C PRO A 138 18.30 13.13 -20.08
N GLY A 139 18.38 13.89 -18.98
CA GLY A 139 17.24 14.58 -18.38
C GLY A 139 16.36 13.72 -17.44
N LEU A 140 16.68 12.43 -17.23
CA LEU A 140 15.92 11.57 -16.31
C LEU A 140 15.86 12.14 -14.89
N ALA A 141 16.99 12.60 -14.37
CA ALA A 141 17.08 13.18 -13.03
C ALA A 141 16.24 14.45 -12.90
N ASP A 142 16.31 15.34 -13.88
CA ASP A 142 15.56 16.60 -13.88
C ASP A 142 14.05 16.35 -13.99
N ALA A 143 13.64 15.44 -14.87
CA ALA A 143 12.25 15.04 -15.02
C ALA A 143 11.68 14.43 -13.73
N TYR A 144 12.45 13.57 -13.06
CA TYR A 144 12.07 13.00 -11.77
C TYR A 144 11.96 14.07 -10.67
N ASN A 145 12.95 14.95 -10.54
CA ASN A 145 12.96 16.03 -9.56
C ASN A 145 11.78 17.00 -9.77
N ALA A 146 11.46 17.33 -11.03
CA ALA A 146 10.31 18.15 -11.39
C ALA A 146 9.00 17.48 -10.98
N ALA A 147 8.83 16.18 -11.31
CA ALA A 147 7.66 15.39 -10.93
C ALA A 147 7.49 15.31 -9.41
N CYS A 148 8.56 15.05 -8.65
CA CYS A 148 8.53 15.03 -7.18
C CYS A 148 8.14 16.39 -6.57
N SER A 149 8.45 17.49 -7.26
CA SER A 149 8.11 18.85 -6.85
C SER A 149 6.67 19.25 -7.22
N GLY A 150 5.90 18.38 -7.87
CA GLY A 150 4.55 18.69 -8.38
C GLY A 150 4.55 19.57 -9.64
N LYS A 151 5.71 19.75 -10.27
CA LYS A 151 5.86 20.43 -11.55
C LYS A 151 5.97 19.33 -12.62
N MET A 152 4.85 18.82 -13.14
CA MET A 152 4.93 17.81 -14.19
C MET A 152 5.72 18.37 -15.38
N PRO A 153 6.81 17.72 -15.82
CA PRO A 153 7.40 18.06 -17.10
C PRO A 153 6.48 17.58 -18.22
N VAL A 154 6.17 18.49 -19.15
CA VAL A 154 5.53 18.14 -20.42
C VAL A 154 6.52 17.28 -21.19
N VAL A 155 6.27 15.97 -21.24
CA VAL A 155 7.00 15.08 -22.16
C VAL A 155 6.45 15.35 -23.56
N PRO A 156 7.29 15.65 -24.57
CA PRO A 156 6.84 15.79 -25.94
C PRO A 156 6.17 14.49 -26.41
N ASP A 157 4.93 14.63 -26.86
CA ASP A 157 4.15 13.59 -27.48
C ASP A 157 4.89 13.03 -28.70
N SER A 158 5.39 11.81 -28.60
CA SER A 158 5.37 10.85 -29.72
C SER A 158 5.88 9.47 -29.30
N THR A 159 4.99 8.50 -29.45
CA THR A 159 5.21 7.04 -29.53
C THR A 159 5.28 6.20 -28.25
N VAL A 160 4.18 6.15 -27.48
CA VAL A 160 3.87 4.96 -26.67
C VAL A 160 2.62 4.27 -27.24
N LYS A 161 2.84 3.18 -27.99
CA LYS A 161 1.75 2.26 -28.38
C LYS A 161 1.25 1.55 -27.13
N LYS A 162 -0.01 1.79 -26.75
CA LYS A 162 -0.73 1.00 -25.73
C LYS A 162 -0.66 -0.48 -26.11
N ARG A 163 0.05 -1.30 -25.34
CA ARG A 163 -0.05 -2.76 -25.44
C ARG A 163 -0.88 -3.28 -24.27
N HIS A 164 -2.04 -3.83 -24.59
CA HIS A 164 -2.77 -4.72 -23.71
C HIS A 164 -2.02 -6.05 -23.65
N GLY A 165 -1.38 -6.33 -22.52
CA GLY A 165 -0.70 -7.60 -22.25
C GLY A 165 -0.91 -7.98 -20.80
N ARG A 166 -1.95 -8.79 -20.56
CA ARG A 166 -2.35 -9.32 -19.26
C ARG A 166 -1.37 -10.43 -18.88
N HIS A 167 -0.63 -10.29 -17.78
CA HIS A 167 0.19 -11.38 -17.24
C HIS A 167 0.09 -11.48 -15.72
N ASP A 168 -0.20 -12.71 -15.28
CA ASP A 168 -0.32 -13.13 -13.90
C ASP A 168 1.02 -13.10 -13.17
N ILE A 169 1.07 -12.40 -12.03
CA ILE A 169 2.13 -12.55 -11.05
C ILE A 169 1.56 -13.41 -9.92
N SER A 170 2.14 -14.59 -9.76
CA SER A 170 1.82 -15.57 -8.72
C SER A 170 2.42 -15.15 -7.39
N CYS A 171 1.59 -14.87 -6.38
CA CYS A 171 2.01 -14.73 -4.99
C CYS A 171 1.72 -16.03 -4.22
N ARG A 172 2.75 -16.73 -3.73
CA ARG A 172 2.59 -17.83 -2.77
C ARG A 172 3.06 -17.42 -1.37
N GLY A 173 2.13 -17.52 -0.42
CA GLY A 173 2.26 -18.22 0.85
C GLY A 173 2.88 -17.47 2.05
N PHE A 174 2.13 -17.37 3.15
CA PHE A 174 2.67 -17.46 4.52
C PHE A 174 1.58 -17.89 5.53
N ALA A 175 1.97 -18.70 6.52
CA ALA A 175 1.14 -19.63 7.30
C ALA A 175 0.30 -19.02 8.45
N MET A 176 -0.86 -19.64 8.69
CA MET A 176 -1.92 -19.25 9.64
C MET A 176 -1.62 -19.49 11.13
N PHE A 177 -0.56 -20.21 11.47
CA PHE A 177 -0.40 -20.80 12.81
C PHE A 177 0.07 -19.81 13.89
N GLU A 178 0.75 -18.73 13.51
CA GLU A 178 1.25 -17.72 14.47
C GLU A 178 0.16 -16.73 14.94
N ILE A 179 -1.00 -16.73 14.29
CA ILE A 179 -2.07 -15.77 14.56
C ILE A 179 -2.90 -16.14 15.80
N TRP A 180 -3.01 -17.43 16.12
CA TRP A 180 -3.75 -17.94 17.29
C TRP A 180 -3.03 -17.66 18.61
N ASN A 181 -1.70 -17.82 18.66
CA ASN A 181 -0.90 -17.53 19.86
C ASN A 181 -0.92 -16.05 20.27
N LEU A 182 -1.07 -15.14 19.30
CA LEU A 182 -1.22 -13.71 19.58
C LEU A 182 -2.59 -13.37 20.18
N LEU A 183 -3.65 -14.11 19.80
CA LEU A 183 -5.02 -13.95 20.31
C LEU A 183 -5.16 -14.42 21.76
N SER A 184 -4.54 -15.53 22.14
CA SER A 184 -4.55 -16.03 23.53
C SER A 184 -3.83 -15.07 24.49
N TYR A 185 -2.67 -14.52 24.09
CA TYR A 185 -1.86 -13.60 24.92
C TYR A 185 -2.56 -12.26 25.22
N MET A 186 -3.64 -11.98 24.49
CA MET A 186 -4.39 -10.73 24.49
C MET A 186 -5.51 -10.66 25.52
N LEU A 187 -6.11 -11.82 25.82
CA LEU A 187 -7.17 -11.96 26.81
C LEU A 187 -6.62 -11.93 28.25
N ASP A 188 -5.36 -12.34 28.44
CA ASP A 188 -4.76 -12.48 29.78
C ASP A 188 -4.20 -11.15 30.37
N ASN A 189 -4.09 -10.07 29.59
CA ASN A 189 -3.24 -8.91 29.95
C ASN A 189 -3.90 -7.51 29.91
N TYR A 190 -5.22 -7.36 29.70
CA TYR A 190 -5.85 -6.03 29.60
C TYR A 190 -7.17 -5.86 30.36
N THR A 191 -7.27 -4.79 31.16
CA THR A 191 -8.46 -4.32 31.89
C THR A 191 -8.90 -2.92 31.42
N CYS A 192 -9.25 -2.76 30.13
CA CYS A 192 -9.76 -1.49 29.61
C CYS A 192 -11.05 -1.70 28.81
N ARG A 193 -12.09 -0.93 29.12
CA ARG A 193 -13.48 -1.12 28.66
C ARG A 193 -13.62 -1.11 27.12
N SER A 194 -12.79 -0.34 26.43
CA SER A 194 -12.75 -0.26 24.96
C SER A 194 -11.99 -1.41 24.30
N ALA A 195 -10.98 -1.98 24.98
CA ALA A 195 -10.26 -3.16 24.51
C ALA A 195 -11.09 -4.43 24.72
N LEU A 196 -11.88 -4.47 25.79
CA LEU A 196 -12.92 -5.46 26.03
C LEU A 196 -13.97 -5.40 24.92
N HIS A 197 -14.49 -4.22 24.56
CA HIS A 197 -15.52 -4.16 23.51
C HIS A 197 -15.04 -4.48 22.09
N LEU A 198 -13.79 -4.16 21.74
CA LEU A 198 -13.19 -4.56 20.46
C LEU A 198 -12.84 -6.07 20.45
N ALA A 199 -12.56 -6.66 21.61
CA ALA A 199 -12.48 -8.10 21.78
C ALA A 199 -13.87 -8.75 21.74
N ASP A 200 -14.91 -8.12 22.31
CA ASP A 200 -16.30 -8.56 22.31
C ASP A 200 -16.87 -8.52 20.88
N THR A 201 -16.60 -7.47 20.10
CA THR A 201 -17.00 -7.44 18.68
C THR A 201 -16.25 -8.48 17.85
N LEU A 202 -15.03 -8.86 18.24
CA LEU A 202 -14.29 -9.94 17.58
C LEU A 202 -14.71 -11.34 18.08
N LEU A 203 -15.28 -11.44 19.29
CA LEU A 203 -15.81 -12.66 19.92
C LEU A 203 -17.26 -12.95 19.50
N GLU A 204 -18.15 -11.96 19.45
CA GLU A 204 -19.51 -12.07 18.91
C GLU A 204 -19.48 -12.52 17.44
N PHE A 205 -18.49 -12.08 16.67
CA PHE A 205 -18.26 -12.56 15.30
C PHE A 205 -17.78 -14.02 15.23
N SER A 206 -17.19 -14.57 16.31
CA SER A 206 -16.77 -15.97 16.39
C SER A 206 -17.91 -16.91 16.83
N GLU A 207 -18.85 -16.42 17.64
CA GLU A 207 -20.03 -17.18 18.08
C GLU A 207 -21.12 -17.25 17.01
N LEU A 208 -21.17 -16.26 16.09
CA LEU A 208 -22.06 -16.27 14.91
C LEU A 208 -21.58 -17.21 13.77
N GLN A 209 -20.50 -17.96 13.99
CA GLN A 209 -19.96 -18.98 13.08
C GLN A 209 -20.11 -20.41 13.62
N GLN A 210 -20.94 -20.62 14.66
CA GLN A 210 -21.33 -21.93 15.19
C GLN A 210 -22.82 -22.19 14.98
#